data_AF-A0A850M3W6-F1
#
_entry.id   AF-A0A850M3W6-F1
#
_cell.length_a   1.000
_cell.length_b   1.000
_cell.length_c   1.000
_cell.angle_alpha   90.00
_cell.angle_beta   90.00
_cell.angle_gamma   90.00
#
_symmetry.space_group_name_H-M   'P 1'
#
loop_
_entity.id
_entity.type
_entity.pdbx_description
1 polymer ?
#
loop_
_entity_poly.entity_id
_entity_poly.type
_entity_poly.pdbx_seq_one_letter_code
_entity_poly.pdbx_strand_id
1 'polypeptide(L)'
;MKLEALDISELKPKRTITEAYKTIPDNLYTKKFIPLTPGVLWILQFIDWDEYESFLKYDISEEAGRVLHGRMEDGIALEKAIEEGKITRKSETMVYWGFPPSLTIRADLHSSSSVMIYGPSHDISFLGINDITRECVLMFNIHMEDGFPVDWWYAYGDEDFFDRRHMKLGYKLREMP
;
A
#
# COMPACT_ATOMS: atom_id res chain seq x y z
N MET A 1 12.46 -22.55 -1.74
CA MET A 1 11.49 -23.20 -0.83
C MET A 1 10.27 -23.58 -1.66
N LYS A 2 9.94 -24.87 -1.82
CA LYS A 2 8.66 -25.26 -2.44
C LYS A 2 7.58 -25.01 -1.39
N LEU A 3 6.71 -24.03 -1.62
CA LEU A 3 5.51 -23.84 -0.81
C LEU A 3 4.54 -24.96 -1.20
N GLU A 4 4.44 -25.99 -0.37
CA GLU A 4 3.32 -26.92 -0.47
C GLU A 4 2.04 -26.14 -0.11
N ALA A 5 0.99 -26.31 -0.90
CA ALA A 5 -0.27 -25.63 -0.65
C ALA A 5 -0.83 -26.12 0.69
N LEU A 6 -0.83 -25.23 1.68
CA LEU A 6 -1.48 -25.45 2.96
C LEU A 6 -3.00 -25.53 2.72
N ASP A 7 -3.62 -26.63 3.15
CA ASP A 7 -5.09 -26.72 3.18
C ASP A 7 -5.61 -25.83 4.29
N ILE A 8 -6.16 -24.67 3.91
CA ILE A 8 -6.70 -23.67 4.82
C ILE A 8 -7.85 -24.25 5.66
N SER A 9 -8.55 -25.27 5.17
CA SER A 9 -9.66 -25.90 5.90
C SER A 9 -9.21 -26.68 7.14
N GLU A 10 -7.93 -27.06 7.22
CA GLU A 10 -7.36 -27.78 8.36
C GLU A 10 -6.83 -26.84 9.45
N LEU A 11 -6.70 -25.54 9.16
CA LEU A 11 -6.18 -24.56 10.10
C LEU A 11 -7.20 -24.28 11.21
N LYS A 12 -6.80 -24.56 12.45
CA LYS A 12 -7.57 -24.20 13.66
C LYS A 12 -6.94 -23.00 14.36
N PRO A 13 -7.70 -21.93 14.65
CA PRO A 13 -7.17 -20.79 15.36
C PRO A 13 -6.76 -21.22 16.77
N LYS A 14 -5.55 -20.82 17.20
CA LYS A 14 -5.02 -21.02 18.55
C LYS A 14 -5.69 -20.09 19.57
N ARG A 15 -6.28 -18.98 19.11
CA ARG A 15 -6.88 -17.93 19.95
C ARG A 15 -7.96 -17.14 19.22
N THR A 16 -8.79 -16.42 19.97
CA THR A 16 -9.77 -15.46 19.46
C THR A 16 -9.08 -14.19 18.92
N ILE A 17 -9.81 -13.39 18.13
CA ILE A 17 -9.33 -12.08 17.66
C ILE A 17 -8.94 -11.16 18.82
N THR A 18 -9.75 -11.12 19.88
CA THR A 18 -9.49 -10.30 21.07
C THR A 18 -8.23 -10.74 21.80
N GLU A 19 -7.98 -12.04 21.90
CA GLU A 19 -6.75 -12.58 22.48
C GLU A 19 -5.54 -12.30 21.57
N ALA A 20 -5.67 -12.48 20.25
CA ALA A 20 -4.64 -12.13 19.29
C ALA A 20 -4.25 -10.65 19.35
N TYR A 21 -5.22 -9.74 19.49
CA TYR A 21 -4.93 -8.31 19.64
C TYR A 21 -4.10 -8.01 20.89
N LYS A 22 -4.31 -8.76 21.97
CA LYS A 22 -3.56 -8.60 23.23
C LYS A 22 -2.12 -9.08 23.14
N THR A 23 -1.77 -9.96 22.20
CA THR A 23 -0.38 -10.43 22.03
C THR A 23 0.52 -9.38 21.37
N ILE A 24 -0.06 -8.36 20.74
CA ILE A 24 0.69 -7.28 20.08
C ILE A 24 1.28 -6.33 21.14
N PRO A 25 2.56 -5.95 21.09
CA PRO A 25 3.15 -5.00 22.04
C PRO A 25 2.47 -3.63 22.04
N ASP A 26 2.18 -3.11 23.24
CA ASP A 26 1.50 -1.80 23.41
C ASP A 26 2.35 -0.59 22.99
N ASN A 27 3.66 -0.77 22.84
CA ASN A 27 4.58 0.29 22.39
C ASN A 27 4.56 0.51 20.86
N LEU A 28 3.88 -0.36 20.10
CA LEU A 28 3.72 -0.17 18.65
C LEU A 28 2.67 0.89 18.37
N TYR A 29 3.06 1.87 17.55
CA TYR A 29 2.20 3.01 17.25
C TYR A 29 0.96 2.58 16.47
N THR A 30 1.13 1.62 15.55
CA THR A 30 0.06 1.11 14.70
C THR A 30 -0.90 0.17 15.41
N LYS A 31 -0.60 -0.30 16.65
CA LYS A 31 -1.47 -1.24 17.37
C LYS A 31 -2.92 -0.77 17.41
N LYS A 32 -3.15 0.51 17.73
CA LYS A 32 -4.50 1.12 17.79
C LYS A 32 -5.26 1.10 16.45
N PHE A 33 -4.56 0.95 15.33
CA PHE A 33 -5.14 0.90 13.99
C PHE A 33 -5.28 -0.52 13.44
N ILE A 34 -4.64 -1.53 14.06
CA ILE A 34 -4.75 -2.94 13.64
C ILE A 34 -6.19 -3.46 13.55
N PRO A 35 -7.17 -2.99 14.36
CA PRO A 35 -8.58 -3.38 14.15
C PRO A 35 -9.14 -2.98 12.77
N LEU A 36 -8.55 -2.00 12.08
CA LEU A 36 -8.91 -1.61 10.71
C LEU A 36 -8.33 -2.57 9.66
N THR A 37 -7.39 -3.43 10.05
CA THR A 37 -6.73 -4.42 9.19
C THR A 37 -7.01 -5.84 9.69
N PRO A 38 -8.27 -6.33 9.58
CA PRO A 38 -8.69 -7.59 10.18
C PRO A 38 -7.88 -8.81 9.71
N GLY A 39 -7.24 -8.75 8.53
CA GLY A 39 -6.33 -9.79 8.06
C GLY A 39 -5.12 -10.01 8.97
N VAL A 40 -4.57 -8.95 9.57
CA VAL A 40 -3.46 -9.07 10.53
C VAL A 40 -3.92 -9.83 11.77
N LEU A 41 -5.08 -9.45 12.31
CA LEU A 41 -5.65 -10.14 13.47
C LEU A 41 -5.99 -11.59 13.17
N TRP A 42 -6.51 -11.87 11.97
CA TRP A 42 -6.80 -13.23 11.52
C TRP A 42 -5.52 -14.08 11.50
N ILE A 43 -4.43 -13.59 10.90
CA ILE A 43 -3.13 -14.30 10.89
C ILE A 43 -2.65 -14.58 12.33
N LEU A 44 -2.72 -13.59 13.21
CA LEU A 44 -2.32 -13.70 14.62
C LEU A 44 -3.21 -14.64 15.45
N GLN A 45 -4.32 -15.14 14.90
CA GLN A 45 -5.06 -16.24 15.52
C GLN A 45 -4.32 -17.58 15.37
N PHE A 46 -3.44 -17.73 14.38
CA PHE A 46 -2.77 -18.99 14.05
C PHE A 46 -1.29 -19.01 14.44
N ILE A 47 -0.63 -17.85 14.44
CA ILE A 47 0.79 -17.71 14.77
C ILE A 47 1.02 -16.79 15.97
N ASP A 48 2.17 -16.92 16.62
CA ASP A 48 2.56 -16.05 17.74
C ASP A 48 3.03 -14.68 17.24
N TRP A 49 2.96 -13.66 18.10
CA TRP A 49 3.45 -12.33 17.77
C TRP A 49 4.92 -12.36 17.36
N ASP A 50 5.77 -13.10 18.08
CA ASP A 50 7.21 -13.18 17.77
C ASP A 50 7.47 -13.78 16.37
N GLU A 51 6.65 -14.73 15.95
CA GLU A 51 6.70 -15.31 14.60
C GLU A 51 6.27 -14.27 13.56
N TYR A 52 5.15 -13.58 13.80
CA TYR A 52 4.70 -12.47 12.94
C TYR A 52 5.72 -11.34 12.84
N GLU A 53 6.28 -10.93 13.97
CA GLU A 53 7.31 -9.90 14.08
C GLU A 53 8.58 -10.29 13.32
N SER A 54 8.95 -11.58 13.34
CA SER A 54 10.08 -12.07 12.55
C SER A 54 9.87 -11.83 11.05
N PHE A 55 8.64 -12.00 10.53
CA PHE A 55 8.31 -11.65 9.15
C PHE A 55 8.36 -10.15 8.88
N LEU A 56 7.99 -9.31 9.85
CA LEU A 56 8.07 -7.84 9.72
C LEU A 56 9.51 -7.32 9.79
N LYS A 57 10.41 -8.06 10.45
CA LYS A 57 11.85 -7.76 10.51
C LYS A 57 12.58 -8.18 9.24
N TYR A 58 12.01 -9.07 8.43
CA TYR A 58 12.51 -9.29 7.08
C TYR A 58 12.25 -8.03 6.26
N ASP A 59 13.30 -7.51 5.65
CA ASP A 59 13.16 -6.40 4.71
C ASP A 59 12.42 -6.89 3.47
N ILE A 60 11.11 -6.67 3.47
CA ILE A 60 10.24 -6.89 2.32
C ILE A 60 10.03 -5.61 1.52
N SER A 61 10.79 -4.54 1.81
CA SER A 61 10.57 -3.22 1.21
C SER A 61 10.71 -3.25 -0.31
N GLU A 62 11.69 -3.97 -0.83
CA GLU A 62 11.89 -4.18 -2.27
C GLU A 62 10.73 -4.96 -2.90
N GLU A 63 10.34 -6.10 -2.31
CA GLU A 63 9.26 -6.91 -2.87
C GLU A 63 7.89 -6.20 -2.75
N ALA A 64 7.60 -5.61 -1.61
CA ALA A 64 6.40 -4.81 -1.39
C ALA A 64 6.39 -3.59 -2.33
N GLY A 65 7.55 -2.95 -2.51
CA GLY A 65 7.76 -1.86 -3.45
C GLY A 65 7.42 -2.28 -4.87
N ARG A 66 7.97 -3.40 -5.33
CA ARG A 66 7.70 -3.96 -6.65
C ARG A 66 6.23 -4.33 -6.86
N VAL A 67 5.58 -4.94 -5.87
CA VAL A 67 4.16 -5.29 -5.94
C VAL A 67 3.29 -4.05 -6.02
N LEU A 68 3.52 -3.05 -5.16
CA LEU A 68 2.75 -1.80 -5.17
C LEU A 68 2.98 -1.00 -6.45
N HIS A 69 4.21 -0.98 -6.96
CA HIS A 69 4.53 -0.38 -8.25
C HIS A 69 3.77 -1.05 -9.40
N GLY A 70 3.80 -2.37 -9.50
CA GLY A 70 3.06 -3.10 -10.54
C GLY A 70 1.55 -2.87 -10.45
N ARG A 71 0.99 -2.83 -9.23
CA ARG A 71 -0.45 -2.50 -9.03
C ARG A 71 -0.82 -1.11 -9.52
N MET A 72 0.05 -0.13 -9.30
CA MET A 72 -0.14 1.21 -9.82
C MET A 72 -0.05 1.21 -11.35
N GLU A 73 0.97 0.59 -11.95
CA GLU A 73 1.10 0.49 -13.41
C GLU A 73 -0.14 -0.18 -14.06
N ASP A 74 -0.65 -1.25 -13.43
CA ASP A 74 -1.89 -1.91 -13.84
C ASP A 74 -3.09 -0.95 -13.77
N GLY A 75 -3.17 -0.14 -12.70
CA GLY A 75 -4.22 0.86 -12.53
C GLY A 75 -4.20 1.93 -13.62
N ILE A 76 -3.01 2.48 -13.91
CA ILE A 76 -2.78 3.48 -14.96
C ILE A 76 -3.12 2.92 -16.34
N ALA A 77 -2.65 1.71 -16.65
CA ALA A 77 -2.93 1.06 -17.93
C ALA A 77 -4.43 0.82 -18.12
N LEU A 78 -5.14 0.47 -17.04
CA LEU A 78 -6.57 0.23 -17.08
C LEU A 78 -7.37 1.53 -17.26
N GLU A 79 -6.99 2.64 -16.62
CA GLU A 79 -7.60 3.95 -16.87
C GLU A 79 -7.46 4.36 -18.34
N LYS A 80 -6.26 4.23 -18.90
CA LYS A 80 -6.03 4.52 -20.32
C LYS A 80 -6.92 3.65 -21.22
N ALA A 81 -7.06 2.36 -20.90
CA ALA A 81 -7.95 1.47 -21.65
C ALA A 81 -9.44 1.86 -21.53
N ILE A 82 -9.85 2.45 -20.40
CA ILE A 82 -11.19 2.99 -20.18
C ILE A 82 -11.41 4.25 -21.03
N GLU A 83 -10.46 5.18 -21.05
CA GLU A 83 -10.52 6.41 -21.85
C GLU A 83 -10.58 6.10 -23.35
N GLU A 84 -9.78 5.13 -23.80
CA GLU A 84 -9.78 4.63 -25.17
C GLU A 84 -11.04 3.82 -25.54
N GLY A 85 -11.95 3.60 -24.58
CA GLY A 85 -13.21 2.87 -24.79
C GLY A 85 -13.05 1.36 -24.92
N LYS A 86 -11.86 0.80 -24.61
CA LYS A 86 -11.59 -0.65 -24.65
C LYS A 86 -12.26 -1.39 -23.50
N ILE A 87 -12.48 -0.71 -22.37
CA ILE A 87 -13.21 -1.25 -21.20
C ILE A 87 -14.54 -0.51 -21.06
N THR A 88 -15.63 -1.23 -21.31
CA THR A 88 -16.99 -0.68 -21.32
C THR A 88 -17.77 -1.00 -20.04
N ARG A 89 -17.47 -2.12 -19.38
CA ARG A 89 -18.14 -2.61 -18.16
C ARG A 89 -17.51 -2.02 -16.87
N LYS A 90 -17.42 -0.69 -16.78
CA LYS A 90 -16.65 0.01 -15.73
C LYS A 90 -17.14 -0.29 -14.32
N SER A 91 -18.46 -0.39 -14.10
CA SER A 91 -19.06 -0.67 -12.79
C SER A 91 -18.85 -2.10 -12.28
N GLU A 92 -18.39 -2.99 -13.15
CA GLU A 92 -18.16 -4.42 -12.86
C GLU A 92 -16.67 -4.78 -12.95
N THR A 93 -15.82 -3.81 -13.28
CA THR A 93 -14.38 -3.97 -13.37
C THR A 93 -13.73 -3.42 -12.12
N MET A 94 -12.89 -4.25 -11.48
CA MET A 94 -12.09 -3.85 -10.32
C MET A 94 -10.69 -3.47 -10.79
N VAL A 95 -10.12 -2.44 -10.17
CA VAL A 95 -8.77 -1.93 -10.43
C VAL A 95 -8.09 -1.64 -9.11
N TYR A 96 -6.75 -1.64 -9.07
CA TYR A 96 -6.03 -1.07 -7.95
C TYR A 96 -6.15 0.46 -7.98
N TRP A 97 -6.45 1.05 -6.83
CA TRP A 97 -6.60 2.49 -6.74
C TRP A 97 -5.27 3.20 -7.03
N GLY A 98 -5.29 4.35 -7.70
CA GLY A 98 -4.08 5.08 -8.07
C GLY A 98 -3.29 5.52 -6.83
N PHE A 99 -4.00 5.82 -5.74
CA PHE A 99 -3.36 6.19 -4.48
C PHE A 99 -4.23 5.94 -3.23
N PRO A 100 -3.81 5.08 -2.28
CA PRO A 100 -2.65 4.20 -2.36
C PRO A 100 -2.94 2.96 -3.23
N PRO A 101 -1.95 2.41 -3.97
CA PRO A 101 -2.07 1.21 -4.80
C PRO A 101 -2.14 -0.10 -4.00
N SER A 102 -2.70 -0.03 -2.80
CA SER A 102 -2.92 -1.16 -1.89
C SER A 102 -4.39 -1.59 -1.81
N LEU A 103 -5.32 -0.74 -2.27
CA LEU A 103 -6.75 -0.98 -2.27
C LEU A 103 -7.26 -1.26 -3.67
N THR A 104 -8.31 -2.08 -3.77
CA THR A 104 -9.07 -2.23 -5.01
C THR A 104 -10.30 -1.36 -4.98
N ILE A 105 -10.65 -0.77 -6.11
CA ILE A 105 -11.80 0.09 -6.30
C ILE A 105 -12.48 -0.28 -7.62
N ARG A 106 -13.76 0.06 -7.77
CA ARG A 106 -14.41 -0.02 -9.08
C ARG A 106 -13.79 0.97 -10.04
N ALA A 107 -13.59 0.54 -11.27
CA ALA A 107 -13.00 1.33 -12.33
C ALA A 107 -13.73 2.67 -12.58
N ASP A 108 -15.05 2.73 -12.44
CA ASP A 108 -15.80 3.97 -12.62
C ASP A 108 -15.65 4.99 -11.46
N LEU A 109 -15.11 4.55 -10.32
CA LEU A 109 -14.85 5.39 -9.15
C LEU A 109 -13.38 5.78 -9.04
N HIS A 110 -12.51 5.23 -9.88
CA HIS A 110 -11.06 5.32 -9.73
C HIS A 110 -10.54 6.76 -9.77
N SER A 111 -10.69 7.47 -10.90
CA SER A 111 -10.30 8.88 -11.03
C SER A 111 -11.16 9.84 -10.20
N SER A 112 -12.48 9.63 -10.18
CA SER A 112 -13.42 10.50 -9.47
C SER A 112 -13.24 10.51 -7.96
N SER A 113 -12.84 9.38 -7.36
CA SER A 113 -12.52 9.32 -5.94
C SER A 113 -11.27 10.13 -5.58
N SER A 114 -10.24 10.10 -6.42
CA SER A 114 -9.02 10.90 -6.24
C SER A 114 -9.34 12.40 -6.28
N VAL A 115 -10.14 12.85 -7.26
CA VAL A 115 -10.58 14.26 -7.35
C VAL A 115 -11.42 14.67 -6.14
N MET A 116 -12.33 13.80 -5.71
CA MET A 116 -13.21 14.09 -4.57
C MET A 116 -12.44 14.23 -3.25
N ILE A 117 -11.41 13.42 -3.03
CA ILE A 117 -10.67 13.38 -1.77
C ILE A 117 -9.58 14.44 -1.73
N TYR A 118 -8.85 14.63 -2.83
CA TYR A 118 -7.62 15.44 -2.86
C TYR A 118 -7.72 16.69 -3.76
N GLY A 119 -8.82 16.86 -4.50
CA GLY A 119 -9.02 17.97 -5.44
C GLY A 119 -8.57 17.65 -6.87
N PRO A 120 -8.80 18.56 -7.83
CA PRO A 120 -8.54 18.31 -9.25
C PRO A 120 -7.05 18.24 -9.61
N SER A 121 -6.17 18.96 -8.92
CA SER A 121 -4.72 18.94 -9.14
C SER A 121 -4.03 18.74 -7.81
N HIS A 122 -3.31 17.64 -7.65
CA HIS A 122 -2.67 17.31 -6.38
C HIS A 122 -1.43 16.44 -6.53
N ASP A 123 -0.51 16.61 -5.59
CA ASP A 123 0.62 15.72 -5.34
C ASP A 123 0.34 14.96 -4.04
N ILE A 124 0.44 13.63 -4.04
CA ILE A 124 0.27 12.84 -2.82
C ILE A 124 1.46 11.91 -2.64
N SER A 125 2.00 11.91 -1.42
CA SER A 125 3.09 11.02 -1.01
C SER A 125 2.60 9.98 -0.02
N PHE A 126 2.86 8.71 -0.31
CA PHE A 126 2.62 7.57 0.56
C PHE A 126 3.95 7.12 1.14
N LEU A 127 4.01 6.98 2.46
CA LEU A 127 5.20 6.50 3.16
C LEU A 127 4.86 5.22 3.90
N GLY A 128 5.63 4.17 3.65
CA GLY A 128 5.64 2.98 4.51
C GLY A 128 6.71 3.16 5.57
N ILE A 129 6.31 3.15 6.84
CA ILE A 129 7.21 3.24 7.98
C ILE A 129 7.21 1.89 8.69
N ASN A 130 8.39 1.32 8.92
CA ASN A 130 8.53 0.14 9.75
C ASN A 130 8.27 0.52 11.20
N ASP A 131 7.22 -0.04 11.79
CA ASP A 131 6.76 0.36 13.11
C ASP A 131 7.71 -0.07 14.24
N ILE A 132 8.62 -1.01 13.96
CA ILE A 132 9.65 -1.52 14.87
C ILE A 132 10.92 -0.66 14.76
N THR A 133 11.49 -0.52 13.55
CA THR A 133 12.76 0.21 13.36
C THR A 133 12.57 1.72 13.27
N ARG A 134 11.34 2.18 13.01
CA ARG A 134 10.96 3.58 12.73
C ARG A 134 11.56 4.15 11.45
N GLU A 135 12.08 3.29 10.58
CA GLU A 135 12.64 3.70 9.30
C GLU A 135 11.57 3.78 8.21
N CYS A 136 11.73 4.73 7.29
CA CYS A 136 10.96 4.78 6.08
C CYS A 136 11.47 3.70 5.13
N VAL A 137 10.64 2.70 4.84
CA VAL A 137 11.03 1.55 4.01
C VAL A 137 10.61 1.71 2.54
N LEU A 138 9.58 2.53 2.29
CA LEU A 138 9.13 2.85 0.94
C LEU A 138 8.52 4.23 0.92
N MET A 139 8.69 4.91 -0.21
CA MET A 139 8.00 6.14 -0.51
C MET A 139 7.53 6.12 -1.96
N PHE A 140 6.27 6.50 -2.13
CA PHE A 140 5.64 6.63 -3.43
C PHE A 140 5.05 8.02 -3.52
N ASN A 141 5.26 8.70 -4.63
CA ASN A 141 4.62 9.98 -4.90
C ASN A 141 4.00 9.94 -6.29
N ILE A 142 2.79 10.49 -6.38
CA ILE A 142 2.04 10.62 -7.62
C ILE A 142 1.50 12.03 -7.73
N HIS A 143 1.64 12.57 -8.93
CA HIS A 143 1.00 13.80 -9.36
C HIS A 143 -0.21 13.45 -10.21
N MET A 144 -1.36 13.98 -9.82
CA MET A 144 -2.64 13.74 -10.46
C MET A 144 -3.25 15.05 -10.99
N GLU A 145 -3.79 15.01 -12.20
CA GLU A 145 -4.58 16.08 -12.81
C GLU A 145 -5.92 15.53 -13.29
N ASP A 146 -7.01 16.16 -12.84
CA ASP A 146 -8.41 15.75 -13.03
C ASP A 146 -8.65 14.26 -12.72
N GLY A 147 -7.91 13.73 -11.74
CA GLY A 147 -8.02 12.35 -11.30
C GLY A 147 -7.19 11.36 -12.11
N PHE A 148 -6.37 11.83 -13.05
CA PHE A 148 -5.46 11.01 -13.83
C PHE A 148 -4.00 11.22 -13.43
N PRO A 149 -3.20 10.15 -13.34
CA PRO A 149 -1.78 10.25 -13.06
C PRO A 149 -1.03 10.84 -14.26
N VAL A 150 -0.32 11.94 -14.02
CA VAL A 150 0.48 12.62 -15.04
C VAL A 150 1.97 12.35 -14.85
N ASP A 151 2.40 12.22 -13.60
CA ASP A 151 3.78 11.94 -13.24
C ASP A 151 3.83 11.16 -11.92
N TRP A 152 4.81 10.29 -11.74
CA TRP A 152 4.96 9.52 -10.52
C TRP A 152 6.39 9.01 -10.37
N TRP A 153 6.77 8.77 -9.13
CA TRP A 153 8.01 8.07 -8.83
C TRP A 153 7.87 7.21 -7.59
N TYR A 154 8.67 6.17 -7.58
CA TYR A 154 8.72 5.18 -6.53
C TYR A 154 10.15 5.07 -6.03
N ALA A 155 10.31 4.96 -4.72
CA ALA A 155 11.58 4.71 -4.06
C ALA A 155 11.37 3.67 -2.94
N TYR A 156 12.30 2.73 -2.82
CA TYR A 156 12.35 1.72 -1.75
C TYR A 156 13.81 1.30 -1.49
N GLY A 157 14.05 0.57 -0.41
CA GLY A 157 15.39 0.11 -0.02
C GLY A 157 16.32 1.25 0.38
N ASP A 158 17.60 1.16 -0.01
CA ASP A 158 18.68 2.10 0.35
C ASP A 158 18.78 3.33 -0.58
N GLU A 159 17.78 3.57 -1.45
CA GLU A 159 17.79 4.77 -2.27
C GLU A 159 17.74 6.02 -1.37
N ASP A 160 18.59 7.03 -1.64
CA ASP A 160 18.60 8.27 -0.85
C ASP A 160 17.37 9.12 -1.17
N PHE A 161 16.28 8.77 -0.51
CA PHE A 161 14.94 9.37 -0.63
C PHE A 161 14.97 10.88 -0.54
N PHE A 162 15.76 11.39 0.40
CA PHE A 162 15.85 12.81 0.72
C PHE A 162 16.57 13.62 -0.35
N ASP A 163 17.31 12.95 -1.23
CA ASP A 163 18.05 13.53 -2.34
C ASP A 163 17.28 13.53 -3.66
N ARG A 164 16.12 12.86 -3.72
CA ARG A 164 15.20 12.98 -4.85
C ARG A 164 14.53 14.36 -4.87
N ARG A 165 14.34 14.89 -6.08
CA ARG A 165 13.71 16.19 -6.33
C ARG A 165 12.20 16.03 -6.49
N HIS A 166 11.42 16.92 -5.88
CA HIS A 166 10.00 17.06 -6.14
C HIS A 166 9.79 17.43 -7.62
N MET A 167 8.88 16.76 -8.31
CA MET A 167 8.74 16.90 -9.77
C MET A 167 8.30 18.30 -10.20
N LYS A 168 7.30 18.88 -9.51
CA LYS A 168 6.82 20.25 -9.80
C LYS A 168 7.75 21.38 -9.34
N LEU A 169 8.34 21.24 -8.15
CA LEU A 169 9.07 22.31 -7.49
C LEU A 169 10.60 22.24 -7.71
N GLY A 170 11.12 21.08 -8.11
CA GLY A 170 12.55 20.85 -8.34
C GLY A 170 13.43 20.80 -7.08
N TYR A 171 12.87 21.09 -5.89
CA TYR A 171 13.58 21.00 -4.62
C TYR A 171 13.77 19.56 -4.18
N LYS A 172 14.91 19.26 -3.55
CA LYS A 172 15.07 17.97 -2.85
C LYS A 172 14.09 17.90 -1.68
N LEU A 173 13.63 16.71 -1.31
CA LEU A 173 12.72 16.55 -0.17
C LEU A 173 13.33 17.12 1.14
N ARG A 174 14.65 16.99 1.35
CA ARG A 174 15.34 17.62 2.49
C ARG A 174 15.41 19.15 2.45
N GLU A 175 15.14 19.76 1.30
CA GLU A 175 15.16 21.21 1.09
C GLU A 175 13.76 21.82 1.28
N MET A 176 12.72 20.99 1.45
CA MET A 176 11.36 21.46 1.70
C MET A 176 11.23 21.97 3.14
N PRO A 177 10.64 23.16 3.35
CA PRO A 177 10.53 23.82 4.67
C PRO A 177 9.57 23.12 5.64
#